data_AF-B4H583-F1
#
_entry.id   AF-B4H583-F1
#
_cell.length_a   1.000
_cell.length_b   1.000
_cell.length_c   1.000
_cell.angle_alpha   90.00
_cell.angle_beta   90.00
_cell.angle_gamma   90.00
#
_symmetry.space_group_name_H-M   'P 1'
#
loop_
_entity.id
_entity.type
_entity.pdbx_description
1 polymer ?
#
loop_
_entity_poly.entity_id
_entity_poly.type
_entity_poly.pdbx_seq_one_letter_code
_entity_poly.pdbx_strand_id
1 'polypeptide(L)'
;MGQDCPHCKKRFCFKHGLPEVHGCGEEIKRDERKKFLHPKPAKTVRHEEDVKNAKKRLDAKLKDMQVGRMQKATGGGSKKKGK
;
A
#
# COMPACT_ATOMS: atom_id res chain seq x y z
N MET A 1 1.06 -10.26 -26.30
CA MET A 1 1.60 -10.26 -24.93
C MET A 1 2.62 -9.13 -24.84
N GLY A 2 2.54 -8.28 -23.81
CA GLY A 2 3.39 -7.10 -23.69
C GLY A 2 3.49 -6.65 -22.24
N GLN A 3 4.45 -5.77 -21.95
CA GLN A 3 4.68 -5.21 -20.64
C GLN A 3 4.24 -3.73 -20.61
N ASP A 4 3.59 -3.33 -19.54
CA ASP A 4 3.17 -1.95 -19.32
C ASP A 4 4.30 -1.20 -18.57
N CYS A 5 4.71 -0.04 -19.08
CA CYS A 5 5.77 0.76 -18.46
C CYS A 5 5.25 1.49 -17.21
N PRO A 6 5.92 1.42 -16.05
CA PRO A 6 5.43 2.03 -14.80
C PRO A 6 5.38 3.57 -14.84
N HIS A 7 6.12 4.18 -15.76
CA HIS A 7 6.27 5.64 -15.84
C HIS A 7 5.30 6.25 -16.86
N CYS A 8 5.31 5.80 -18.11
CA CYS A 8 4.41 6.32 -19.15
C CYS A 8 3.07 5.57 -19.25
N LYS A 9 2.90 4.45 -18.52
CA LYS A 9 1.68 3.61 -18.51
C LYS A 9 1.21 3.12 -19.89
N LYS A 10 2.11 3.13 -20.87
CA LYS A 10 1.89 2.60 -22.22
C LYS A 10 2.30 1.13 -22.27
N ARG A 11 1.63 0.36 -23.13
CA ARG A 11 1.91 -1.05 -23.36
C ARG A 11 2.93 -1.21 -24.49
N PHE A 12 3.99 -1.97 -24.24
CA PHE A 12 5.03 -2.27 -25.22
C PHE A 12 5.20 -3.78 -25.39
N CYS A 13 5.72 -4.20 -26.54
CA CYS A 13 6.16 -5.59 -26.72
C CYS A 13 7.45 -5.83 -25.93
N PHE A 14 7.81 -7.09 -25.68
CA PHE A 14 9.02 -7.44 -24.92
C PHE A 14 10.33 -6.89 -25.51
N LYS A 15 10.37 -6.62 -26.83
CA LYS A 15 11.52 -6.01 -27.49
C LYS A 15 11.61 -4.49 -27.28
N HIS A 16 10.50 -3.81 -27.03
CA HIS A 16 10.43 -2.35 -26.87
C HIS A 16 10.05 -1.90 -25.45
N GLY A 17 10.00 -2.83 -24.50
CA GLY A 17 9.65 -2.56 -23.11
C GLY A 17 10.71 -1.78 -22.33
N LEU A 18 11.96 -1.71 -22.83
CA LEU A 18 13.03 -0.96 -22.17
C LEU A 18 12.79 0.55 -22.26
N PRO A 19 12.91 1.30 -21.14
CA PRO A 19 12.75 2.76 -21.11
C PRO A 19 13.62 3.52 -22.11
N GLU A 20 14.82 3.03 -22.42
CA GLU A 20 15.72 3.63 -23.41
C GLU A 20 15.21 3.49 -24.85
N VAL A 21 14.48 2.40 -25.15
CA VAL A 21 14.00 2.08 -26.50
C VAL A 21 12.73 2.85 -26.84
N HIS A 22 11.81 3.00 -25.89
CA HIS A 22 10.57 3.76 -26.08
C HIS A 22 10.63 5.21 -25.55
N GLY A 23 11.80 5.66 -25.07
CA GLY A 23 12.07 7.05 -24.71
C GLY A 23 11.37 7.54 -23.44
N CYS A 24 11.04 6.66 -22.49
CA CYS A 24 10.32 7.04 -21.28
C CYS A 24 11.19 7.75 -20.22
N GLY A 25 12.50 7.82 -20.43
CA GLY A 25 13.43 8.56 -19.55
C GLY A 25 13.07 10.03 -19.34
N GLU A 26 12.46 10.67 -20.33
CA GLU A 26 11.97 12.06 -20.25
C GLU A 26 10.87 12.24 -19.20
N GLU A 27 9.93 11.29 -19.11
CA GLU A 27 8.82 11.35 -18.13
C GLU A 27 9.31 11.09 -16.71
N ILE A 28 10.26 10.15 -16.56
CA ILE A 28 10.95 9.90 -15.28
C ILE A 28 11.65 11.15 -14.81
N LYS A 29 12.44 11.78 -15.70
CA LYS A 29 13.18 13.00 -15.39
C LYS A 29 12.26 14.16 -15.01
N ARG A 30 11.07 14.27 -15.61
CA ARG A 30 10.05 15.27 -15.22
C ARG A 30 9.45 14.98 -13.85
N ASP A 31 9.14 13.73 -13.55
CA ASP A 31 8.59 13.32 -12.26
C ASP A 31 9.60 13.54 -11.12
N GLU A 32 10.85 13.12 -11.32
CA GLU A 32 11.94 13.37 -10.38
C GLU A 32 12.23 14.85 -10.22
N ARG A 33 12.24 15.63 -11.32
CA ARG A 33 12.38 17.08 -11.26
C ARG A 33 11.26 17.72 -10.42
N LYS A 34 10.01 17.31 -10.61
CA LYS A 34 8.88 17.84 -9.80
C LYS A 34 9.07 17.53 -8.30
N LYS A 35 9.48 16.31 -7.97
CA LYS A 35 9.79 15.89 -6.59
C LYS A 35 10.97 16.66 -6.00
N PHE A 36 11.98 16.98 -6.81
CA PHE A 36 13.18 17.71 -6.39
C PHE A 36 12.92 19.22 -6.24
N LEU A 37 12.20 19.84 -7.18
CA LEU A 37 11.89 21.28 -7.13
C LEU A 37 10.90 21.63 -6.03
N HIS A 38 9.99 20.72 -5.70
CA HIS A 38 9.01 20.89 -4.64
C HIS A 38 9.15 19.77 -3.62
N PRO A 39 10.20 19.80 -2.79
CA PRO A 39 10.29 18.88 -1.68
C PRO A 39 9.08 19.09 -0.78
N LYS A 40 8.43 17.99 -0.38
CA LYS A 40 7.32 18.07 0.56
C LYS A 40 7.79 18.80 1.82
N PRO A 41 7.05 19.81 2.32
CA PRO A 41 7.47 20.53 3.52
C PRO A 41 7.62 19.55 4.69
N ALA A 42 8.65 19.73 5.52
CA ALA A 42 8.98 18.78 6.60
C ALA A 42 7.78 18.45 7.52
N LYS A 43 6.86 19.40 7.69
CA LYS A 43 5.61 19.23 8.44
C LYS A 43 4.67 18.19 7.82
N THR A 44 4.58 18.10 6.50
CA THR A 44 3.73 17.11 5.82
C THR A 44 4.35 15.72 5.84
N VAL A 45 5.68 15.62 5.78
CA VAL A 45 6.39 14.33 5.86
C VAL A 45 6.15 13.68 7.22
N ARG A 46 6.34 14.43 8.30
CA ARG A 46 6.09 13.94 9.67
C ARG A 46 4.62 13.57 9.87
N HIS A 47 3.70 14.38 9.34
CA HIS A 47 2.26 14.08 9.38
C HIS A 47 1.92 12.79 8.60
N GLU A 48 2.50 12.56 7.43
CA GLU A 48 2.33 11.31 6.66
C GLU A 48 2.84 10.10 7.44
N GLU A 49 3.97 10.22 8.14
CA GLU A 49 4.50 9.15 8.99
C GLU A 49 3.61 8.88 10.21
N ASP A 50 3.13 9.91 10.89
CA ASP A 50 2.19 9.80 12.01
C ASP A 50 0.88 9.13 11.56
N VAL A 51 0.31 9.54 10.42
CA VAL A 51 -0.89 8.92 9.85
C VAL A 51 -0.63 7.46 9.48
N LYS A 52 0.53 7.14 8.90
CA LYS A 52 0.91 5.76 8.55
C LYS A 52 1.03 4.87 9.79
N ASN A 53 1.61 5.40 10.87
CA ASN A 53 1.72 4.69 12.14
C ASN A 53 0.34 4.52 12.82
N ALA A 54 -0.50 5.55 12.79
CA ALA A 54 -1.87 5.48 13.29
C ALA A 54 -2.69 4.40 12.56
N LYS A 55 -2.60 4.34 11.22
CA LYS A 55 -3.24 3.31 10.39
C LYS A 55 -2.77 1.90 10.77
N LYS A 56 -1.45 1.68 10.88
CA LYS A 56 -0.90 0.38 11.31
C LYS A 56 -1.43 -0.08 12.67
N ARG A 57 -1.51 0.84 13.64
CA ARG A 57 -2.04 0.54 14.98
C ARG A 57 -3.52 0.20 14.94
N LEU A 58 -4.29 0.90 14.10
CA LEU A 58 -5.71 0.63 13.90
C LEU A 58 -5.93 -0.75 13.26
N ASP A 59 -5.19 -1.08 12.19
CA ASP A 59 -5.22 -2.40 11.55
C ASP A 59 -4.88 -3.53 12.53
N ALA A 60 -3.85 -3.34 13.37
CA ALA A 60 -3.48 -4.33 14.38
C ALA A 60 -4.61 -4.56 15.40
N LYS A 61 -5.25 -3.50 15.88
CA LYS A 61 -6.40 -3.60 16.80
C LYS A 61 -7.61 -4.29 16.15
N LEU A 62 -7.89 -4.01 14.88
CA LEU A 62 -8.98 -4.65 14.16
C LEU A 62 -8.74 -6.17 14.03
N LYS A 63 -7.50 -6.57 13.73
CA LYS A 63 -7.11 -7.98 13.66
C LYS A 63 -7.24 -8.67 15.02
N ASP A 64 -6.79 -8.03 16.09
CA ASP A 64 -6.90 -8.55 17.45
C ASP A 64 -8.38 -8.75 17.87
N MET A 65 -9.23 -7.74 17.63
CA MET A 65 -10.67 -7.86 17.88
C MET A 65 -11.34 -8.92 17.01
N GLN A 66 -10.89 -9.14 15.78
CA GLN A 66 -11.39 -10.20 14.91
C GLN A 66 -11.04 -11.58 15.47
N VAL A 67 -9.80 -11.78 15.93
CA VAL A 67 -9.36 -13.04 16.57
C VAL A 67 -10.15 -13.31 17.85
N GLY A 68 -10.35 -12.31 18.70
CA GLY A 68 -11.13 -12.44 19.93
C GLY A 68 -12.61 -12.81 19.67
N ARG A 69 -13.21 -12.31 18.59
CA ARG A 69 -14.56 -12.72 18.16
C ARG A 69 -14.60 -14.18 17.72
N MET A 70 -13.57 -14.63 16.99
CA MET A 70 -13.48 -16.00 16.48
C MET A 70 -13.29 -17.02 17.62
N GLN A 71 -12.48 -16.68 18.63
CA GLN A 71 -12.26 -17.49 19.83
C GLN A 71 -13.50 -17.57 20.73
N LYS A 72 -14.28 -16.48 20.83
CA LYS A 72 -15.52 -16.47 21.62
C LYS A 72 -16.65 -17.26 20.95
N ALA A 73 -16.66 -17.36 19.61
CA ALA A 73 -17.63 -18.16 18.86
C ALA A 73 -17.46 -19.68 19.07
N THR A 74 -16.26 -20.16 19.42
CA THR A 74 -15.99 -21.60 19.62
C THR A 74 -16.17 -22.07 21.07
N GLY A 75 -16.39 -21.17 22.05
CA GLY A 75 -16.38 -21.50 23.48
C GLY A 75 -17.72 -21.39 24.23
N GLY A 76 -18.82 -21.06 23.55
CA GLY A 76 -20.12 -20.75 24.17
C GLY A 76 -21.11 -21.92 24.23
N GLY A 77 -20.68 -23.13 24.59
CA GLY A 77 -21.56 -24.29 24.78
C GLY A 77 -22.05 -24.42 26.22
N SER A 78 -23.19 -23.81 26.55
CA SER A 78 -23.87 -23.93 27.84
C SER A 78 -24.28 -25.38 28.14
N LYS A 79 -23.48 -26.12 28.93
CA LYS A 79 -23.89 -27.43 29.49
C LYS A 79 -24.65 -27.21 30.80
N LYS A 80 -25.96 -27.00 30.67
CA LYS A 80 -26.94 -27.08 31.76
C LYS A 80 -27.55 -28.49 31.77
N LYS A 81 -27.26 -29.30 32.79
CA LYS A 81 -27.98 -30.50 33.26
C LYS A 81 -27.16 -31.09 34.41
N GLY A 82 -27.66 -31.47 35.56
CA GLY A 82 -29.02 -31.60 36.10
C GLY A 82 -28.84 -32.19 37.50
N LYS A 83 -29.73 -31.83 38.42
CA LYS A 83 -29.81 -32.38 39.78
C LYS A 83 -30.22 -33.85 39.75
#